data_AF-W2VJJ4-F1
#
_entry.id   AF-W2VJJ4-F1
#
_cell.length_a   1.000
_cell.length_b   1.000
_cell.length_c   1.000
_cell.angle_alpha   90.00
_cell.angle_beta   90.00
_cell.angle_gamma   90.00
#
_symmetry.space_group_name_H-M   'P 1'
#
loop_
_entity.id
_entity.type
_entity.pdbx_description
1 polymer ?
#
loop_
_entity_poly.entity_id
_entity_poly.type
_entity_poly.pdbx_seq_one_letter_code
_entity_poly.pdbx_strand_id
1 'polypeptide(L)'
;MAQTSINDGLSISQSIYFPYENLNELTINENIDKDSLKNIVSKLPEIAEYIQLSDVELSTDSSTITIKYDEFYEGAIASRLYDIDLTPPGIDENPLHSSPYIFPRLDNNALLLIIANDSISYVNYEISVPEEFFDSKPLTLKLAKENFTKHLGDISGAREDKSRYDILLDYDNAIFANRIHLNGVVLGSKEEVLIKRYKEPNEKDGNNYKYLSEDSTITFRLEKEKPEDNLLTVTKISVRPLKKIIYEQFFPLSIGLLPEQNGVLSKSRVVGYLGEPRIKTSDTYYYRLTSGLSDYLYFTYDDNENVIEYGMVREELIPKNH
;
A
#
# COMPACT_ATOMS: atom_id res chain seq x y z
N MET A 1 -37.64 -3.45 32.55
CA MET A 1 -36.30 -4.05 32.71
C MET A 1 -35.70 -4.20 31.32
N ALA A 2 -34.46 -3.71 31.20
CA ALA A 2 -33.50 -3.78 30.10
C ALA A 2 -34.01 -4.04 28.66
N GLN A 3 -34.07 -2.95 27.89
CA GLN A 3 -33.92 -2.97 26.44
C GLN A 3 -32.44 -2.64 26.18
N THR A 4 -31.61 -3.65 25.97
CA THR A 4 -30.21 -3.47 25.54
C THR A 4 -30.19 -3.32 24.04
N SER A 5 -30.25 -2.07 23.57
CA SER A 5 -29.79 -1.69 22.25
C SER A 5 -28.26 -1.73 22.26
N ILE A 6 -27.68 -2.77 21.67
CA ILE A 6 -26.26 -2.76 21.35
C ILE A 6 -26.14 -1.91 20.08
N ASN A 7 -25.71 -0.68 20.29
CA ASN A 7 -25.27 0.22 19.25
C ASN A 7 -23.81 -0.17 18.97
N ASP A 8 -23.61 -1.22 18.18
CA ASP A 8 -22.29 -1.57 17.66
C ASP A 8 -21.95 -0.53 16.59
N GLY A 9 -21.37 0.58 17.06
CA GLY A 9 -20.68 1.50 16.17
C GLY A 9 -19.64 0.70 15.41
N LEU A 10 -19.76 0.69 14.07
CA LEU A 10 -18.77 0.16 13.15
C LEU A 10 -17.40 0.73 13.52
N SER A 11 -16.65 -0.06 14.28
CA SER A 11 -15.23 0.18 14.47
C SER A 11 -14.56 -0.21 13.17
N ILE A 12 -13.94 0.75 12.48
CA ILE A 12 -13.10 0.51 11.29
C ILE A 12 -12.00 -0.55 11.58
N SER A 13 -11.74 -0.88 12.86
CA SER A 13 -10.82 -1.93 13.27
C SER A 13 -11.40 -3.36 13.32
N GLN A 14 -12.70 -3.60 13.05
CA GLN A 14 -13.32 -4.93 13.18
C GLN A 14 -13.54 -5.70 11.86
N SER A 15 -13.10 -5.20 10.69
CA SER A 15 -13.40 -5.89 9.41
C SER A 15 -12.31 -5.82 8.34
N ILE A 16 -11.06 -6.19 8.65
CA ILE A 16 -9.99 -6.22 7.62
C ILE A 16 -9.29 -7.60 7.51
N TYR A 17 -9.59 -8.55 8.38
CA TYR A 17 -8.89 -9.83 8.42
C TYR A 17 -9.83 -10.99 8.13
N PHE A 18 -9.37 -11.87 7.24
CA PHE A 18 -9.99 -13.19 7.11
C PHE A 18 -9.78 -13.91 8.44
N PRO A 19 -10.85 -14.34 9.15
CA PRO A 19 -10.68 -14.94 10.47
C PRO A 19 -9.87 -16.25 10.36
N TYR A 20 -8.90 -16.44 11.26
CA TYR A 20 -8.12 -17.68 11.32
C TYR A 20 -9.04 -18.91 11.41
N GLU A 21 -10.12 -18.80 12.17
CA GLU A 21 -11.12 -19.86 12.37
C GLU A 21 -11.80 -20.28 11.06
N ASN A 22 -11.80 -19.41 10.05
CA ASN A 22 -12.39 -19.65 8.73
C ASN A 22 -11.34 -20.02 7.67
N LEU A 23 -10.03 -20.05 7.99
CA LEU A 23 -8.94 -20.34 7.04
C LEU A 23 -9.16 -21.63 6.23
N ASN A 24 -9.77 -22.63 6.86
CA ASN A 24 -10.15 -23.89 6.21
C ASN A 24 -11.09 -23.70 5.01
N GLU A 25 -11.90 -22.65 4.99
CA GLU A 25 -12.80 -22.33 3.89
C GLU A 25 -12.08 -21.89 2.61
N LEU A 26 -10.78 -21.57 2.70
CA LEU A 26 -9.91 -21.24 1.56
C LEU A 26 -9.17 -22.46 0.99
N THR A 27 -9.45 -23.67 1.47
CA THR A 27 -8.79 -24.90 1.02
C THR A 27 -9.26 -25.31 -0.37
N ILE A 28 -8.33 -25.42 -1.31
CA ILE A 28 -8.49 -25.84 -2.69
C ILE A 28 -8.05 -27.30 -2.82
N ASN A 29 -8.89 -28.14 -3.44
CA ASN A 29 -8.52 -29.50 -3.78
C ASN A 29 -8.07 -29.59 -5.25
N GLU A 30 -7.26 -30.61 -5.59
CA GLU A 30 -6.68 -30.78 -6.93
C GLU A 30 -7.74 -31.03 -8.04
N ASN A 31 -8.96 -31.40 -7.65
CA ASN A 31 -10.07 -31.72 -8.56
C ASN A 31 -11.20 -30.68 -8.50
N ILE A 32 -10.89 -29.45 -8.06
CA ILE A 32 -11.92 -28.45 -7.83
C ILE A 32 -12.51 -28.00 -9.16
N ASP A 33 -13.84 -27.91 -9.23
CA ASP A 33 -14.50 -27.31 -10.37
C ASP A 33 -14.41 -25.77 -10.30
N LYS A 34 -14.61 -25.14 -11.46
CA LYS A 34 -14.43 -23.69 -11.63
C LYS A 34 -15.37 -22.86 -10.75
N ASP A 35 -16.61 -23.31 -10.55
CA ASP A 35 -17.60 -22.57 -9.76
C ASP A 35 -17.26 -22.66 -8.27
N SER A 36 -16.86 -23.84 -7.80
CA SER A 36 -16.37 -24.04 -6.44
C SER A 36 -15.10 -23.23 -6.16
N LEU A 37 -14.15 -23.18 -7.11
CA LEU A 37 -12.94 -22.37 -7.00
C LEU A 37 -13.25 -20.87 -6.92
N LYS A 38 -14.16 -20.39 -7.78
CA LYS A 38 -14.62 -19.00 -7.76
C LYS A 38 -15.30 -18.66 -6.43
N ASN A 39 -16.10 -19.58 -5.88
CA ASN A 39 -16.74 -19.42 -4.58
C ASN A 39 -15.75 -19.41 -3.40
N ILE A 40 -14.63 -20.12 -3.49
CA ILE A 40 -13.55 -20.01 -2.49
C ILE A 40 -12.92 -18.62 -2.56
N VAL A 41 -12.51 -18.20 -3.75
CA VAL A 41 -11.84 -16.90 -3.95
C VAL A 41 -12.74 -15.73 -3.57
N SER A 42 -14.06 -15.83 -3.76
CA SER A 42 -15.00 -14.78 -3.36
C SER A 42 -15.13 -14.57 -1.84
N LYS A 43 -14.58 -15.47 -1.02
CA LYS A 43 -14.54 -15.31 0.45
C LYS A 43 -13.34 -14.49 0.92
N LEU A 44 -12.34 -14.29 0.06
CA LEU A 44 -11.20 -13.45 0.39
C LEU A 44 -11.68 -12.02 0.68
N PRO A 45 -10.98 -11.29 1.57
CA PRO A 45 -11.24 -9.88 1.80
C PRO A 45 -11.34 -9.08 0.49
N GLU A 46 -12.30 -8.17 0.46
CA GLU A 46 -12.57 -7.32 -0.71
C GLU A 46 -11.37 -6.40 -1.02
N ILE A 47 -10.94 -6.35 -2.28
CA ILE A 47 -9.83 -5.49 -2.72
C ILE A 47 -10.27 -4.03 -2.76
N ALA A 48 -11.42 -3.74 -3.38
CA ALA A 48 -12.08 -2.44 -3.39
C ALA A 48 -13.51 -2.61 -3.94
N GLU A 49 -14.42 -1.71 -3.57
CA GLU A 49 -15.85 -1.80 -3.95
C GLU A 49 -16.06 -1.78 -5.47
N TYR A 50 -15.10 -1.23 -6.21
CA TYR A 50 -15.12 -1.08 -7.66
C TYR A 50 -14.28 -2.14 -8.40
N ILE A 51 -13.79 -3.18 -7.72
CA ILE A 51 -13.04 -4.29 -8.33
C ILE A 51 -13.80 -5.59 -8.03
N GLN A 52 -14.37 -6.23 -9.06
CA GLN A 52 -15.18 -7.45 -8.87
C GLN A 52 -14.56 -8.66 -9.54
N LEU A 53 -14.71 -9.81 -8.88
CA LEU A 53 -14.19 -11.10 -9.33
C LEU A 53 -14.89 -11.55 -10.61
N SER A 54 -14.18 -11.52 -11.73
CA SER A 54 -14.71 -11.91 -13.03
C SER A 54 -14.48 -13.40 -13.29
N ASP A 55 -13.28 -13.91 -12.97
CA ASP A 55 -12.95 -15.31 -13.21
C ASP A 55 -11.83 -15.85 -12.30
N VAL A 56 -11.70 -17.18 -12.24
CA VAL A 56 -10.58 -17.86 -11.57
C VAL A 56 -10.18 -19.11 -12.35
N GLU A 57 -8.87 -19.33 -12.46
CA GLU A 57 -8.27 -20.49 -13.11
C GLU A 57 -7.21 -21.12 -12.19
N LEU A 58 -7.15 -22.45 -12.17
CA LEU A 58 -6.11 -23.23 -11.50
C LEU A 58 -5.27 -23.95 -12.56
N SER A 59 -3.95 -23.89 -12.46
CA SER A 59 -3.06 -24.62 -13.36
C SER A 59 -3.23 -26.13 -13.22
N THR A 60 -2.87 -26.88 -14.25
CA THR A 60 -3.05 -28.35 -14.27
C THR A 60 -2.27 -29.08 -13.19
N ASP A 61 -1.17 -28.50 -12.71
CA ASP A 61 -0.36 -29.01 -11.59
C ASP A 61 -0.78 -28.44 -10.22
N SER A 62 -1.88 -27.67 -10.17
CA SER A 62 -2.41 -27.01 -8.97
C SER A 62 -1.39 -26.12 -8.23
N SER A 63 -0.33 -25.69 -8.91
CA SER A 63 0.74 -24.87 -8.34
C SER A 63 0.50 -23.37 -8.51
N THR A 64 -0.36 -22.99 -9.45
CA THR A 64 -0.63 -21.60 -9.81
C THR A 64 -2.14 -21.36 -9.87
N ILE A 65 -2.60 -20.35 -9.13
CA ILE A 65 -3.96 -19.82 -9.26
C ILE A 65 -3.91 -18.46 -9.97
N THR A 66 -4.75 -18.27 -10.99
CA THR A 66 -4.92 -16.98 -11.68
C THR A 66 -6.31 -16.45 -11.33
N ILE A 67 -6.35 -15.26 -10.74
CA ILE A 67 -7.56 -14.57 -10.31
C ILE A 67 -7.77 -13.35 -11.20
N LYS A 68 -8.91 -13.31 -11.88
CA LYS A 68 -9.27 -12.24 -12.81
C LYS A 68 -10.33 -11.35 -12.19
N TYR A 69 -10.08 -10.05 -12.24
CA TYR A 69 -10.99 -9.02 -11.77
C TYR A 69 -11.33 -8.04 -12.89
N ASP A 70 -12.50 -7.43 -12.79
CA ASP A 70 -12.89 -6.30 -13.61
C ASP A 70 -13.09 -5.06 -12.72
N GLU A 71 -12.51 -3.93 -13.15
CA GLU A 71 -12.73 -2.65 -12.52
C GLU A 71 -13.92 -1.91 -13.14
N PHE A 72 -14.74 -1.26 -12.30
CA PHE A 72 -15.91 -0.47 -12.74
C PHE A 72 -15.63 1.02 -12.63
N TYR A 73 -15.67 1.72 -13.76
CA TYR A 73 -15.31 3.13 -13.85
C TYR A 73 -16.14 4.01 -12.90
N GLU A 74 -17.47 3.87 -12.89
CA GLU A 74 -18.33 4.70 -12.05
C GLU A 74 -18.09 4.48 -10.56
N GLY A 75 -17.88 3.22 -10.15
CA GLY A 75 -17.54 2.89 -8.76
C GLY A 75 -16.17 3.45 -8.37
N ALA A 76 -15.19 3.33 -9.27
CA ALA A 76 -13.84 3.84 -9.07
C ALA A 76 -13.83 5.37 -8.92
N ILE A 77 -14.57 6.10 -9.76
CA ILE A 77 -14.71 7.56 -9.62
C ILE A 77 -15.48 7.92 -8.35
N ALA A 78 -16.58 7.23 -8.03
CA ALA A 78 -17.36 7.48 -6.82
C ALA A 78 -16.56 7.27 -5.54
N SER A 79 -15.70 6.24 -5.48
CA SER A 79 -14.82 5.98 -4.33
C SER A 79 -13.83 7.11 -4.05
N ARG A 80 -13.56 7.98 -5.04
CA ARG A 80 -12.68 9.15 -4.91
C ARG A 80 -13.40 10.41 -4.45
N LEU A 81 -14.73 10.45 -4.54
CA LEU A 81 -15.54 11.66 -4.29
C LEU A 81 -15.75 11.98 -2.80
N TYR A 82 -15.02 11.33 -1.87
CA TYR A 82 -15.04 11.71 -0.46
C TYR A 82 -14.05 12.84 -0.09
N ASP A 83 -13.26 13.36 -1.03
CA ASP A 83 -12.41 14.55 -0.84
C ASP A 83 -12.91 15.74 -1.69
N ILE A 84 -13.99 16.37 -1.23
CA ILE A 84 -14.79 17.33 -2.03
C ILE A 84 -14.19 18.76 -2.04
N ASP A 85 -13.19 19.07 -1.22
CA ASP A 85 -12.61 20.44 -1.17
C ASP A 85 -11.19 20.58 -1.73
N LEU A 86 -10.59 19.50 -2.25
CA LEU A 86 -9.23 19.51 -2.79
C LEU A 86 -9.08 18.77 -4.12
N THR A 87 -10.15 18.57 -4.89
CA THR A 87 -10.06 17.82 -6.15
C THR A 87 -9.15 18.55 -7.16
N PRO A 88 -7.92 18.09 -7.45
CA PRO A 88 -7.16 18.65 -8.55
C PRO A 88 -7.82 18.17 -9.85
N PRO A 89 -7.79 18.96 -10.93
CA PRO A 89 -8.29 18.49 -12.22
C PRO A 89 -7.46 17.28 -12.68
N GLY A 90 -8.06 16.09 -12.66
CA GLY A 90 -7.38 14.83 -13.00
C GLY A 90 -8.26 13.58 -12.88
N ILE A 91 -9.54 13.68 -13.25
CA ILE A 91 -10.60 12.68 -13.04
C ILE A 91 -10.37 11.36 -13.82
N ASP A 92 -9.45 11.32 -14.79
CA ASP A 92 -9.33 10.19 -15.72
C ASP A 92 -8.21 9.18 -15.39
N GLU A 93 -7.54 9.23 -14.23
CA GLU A 93 -6.50 8.22 -13.91
C GLU A 93 -7.10 6.97 -13.26
N ASN A 94 -6.59 5.78 -13.53
CA ASN A 94 -7.10 4.55 -12.91
C ASN A 94 -6.66 4.46 -11.42
N PRO A 95 -7.58 4.21 -10.45
CA PRO A 95 -7.22 4.06 -9.04
C PRO A 95 -6.41 2.80 -8.69
N LEU A 96 -6.34 1.76 -9.52
CA LEU A 96 -5.33 0.70 -9.45
C LEU A 96 -3.91 1.27 -9.32
N HIS A 97 -3.63 2.44 -9.92
CA HIS A 97 -2.30 3.04 -9.91
C HIS A 97 -2.07 4.06 -8.80
N SER A 98 -3.12 4.45 -8.09
CA SER A 98 -3.05 5.52 -7.07
C SER A 98 -3.57 5.12 -5.69
N SER A 99 -4.30 4.01 -5.58
CA SER A 99 -4.86 3.55 -4.31
C SER A 99 -3.77 2.88 -3.48
N PRO A 100 -3.52 3.36 -2.25
CA PRO A 100 -2.52 2.74 -1.37
C PRO A 100 -2.96 1.35 -0.89
N TYR A 101 -4.25 1.00 -1.00
CA TYR A 101 -4.81 -0.21 -0.39
C TYR A 101 -4.91 -1.40 -1.36
N ILE A 102 -4.87 -1.19 -2.67
CA ILE A 102 -5.15 -2.26 -3.64
C ILE A 102 -4.05 -3.32 -3.63
N PHE A 103 -2.79 -2.94 -3.82
CA PHE A 103 -1.68 -3.90 -3.85
C PHE A 103 -1.51 -4.65 -2.52
N PRO A 104 -1.55 -3.99 -1.35
CA PRO A 104 -1.49 -4.72 -0.08
C PRO A 104 -2.63 -5.73 0.10
N ARG A 105 -3.87 -5.38 -0.32
CA ARG A 105 -4.98 -6.34 -0.28
C ARG A 105 -4.77 -7.52 -1.22
N LEU A 106 -4.17 -7.30 -2.39
CA LEU A 106 -3.77 -8.36 -3.31
C LEU A 106 -2.67 -9.25 -2.70
N ASP A 107 -1.66 -8.66 -2.06
CA ASP A 107 -0.58 -9.39 -1.39
C ASP A 107 -1.12 -10.25 -0.24
N ASN A 108 -1.93 -9.67 0.65
CA ASN A 108 -2.59 -10.37 1.76
C ASN A 108 -3.45 -11.53 1.26
N ASN A 109 -4.26 -11.30 0.22
CA ASN A 109 -5.12 -12.34 -0.34
C ASN A 109 -4.31 -13.48 -0.97
N ALA A 110 -3.18 -13.17 -1.60
CA ALA A 110 -2.28 -14.18 -2.12
C ALA A 110 -1.59 -14.97 -1.01
N LEU A 111 -1.14 -14.30 0.06
CA LEU A 111 -0.55 -14.97 1.22
C LEU A 111 -1.56 -15.91 1.88
N LEU A 112 -2.82 -15.48 2.05
CA LEU A 112 -3.90 -16.32 2.58
C LEU A 112 -4.09 -17.61 1.76
N LEU A 113 -4.11 -17.49 0.43
CA LEU A 113 -4.25 -18.65 -0.46
C LEU A 113 -3.05 -19.59 -0.36
N ILE A 114 -1.83 -19.05 -0.25
CA ILE A 114 -0.59 -19.82 -0.10
C ILE A 114 -0.52 -20.52 1.25
N ILE A 115 -0.96 -19.88 2.33
CA ILE A 115 -1.01 -20.48 3.67
C ILE A 115 -2.08 -21.57 3.71
N ALA A 116 -3.27 -21.33 3.15
CA ALA A 116 -4.36 -22.31 3.15
C ALA A 116 -4.03 -23.54 2.27
N ASN A 117 -3.13 -23.40 1.29
CA ASN A 117 -2.87 -24.40 0.26
C ASN A 117 -1.37 -24.58 -0.02
N ASP A 118 -0.78 -25.65 0.53
CA ASP A 118 0.66 -25.92 0.40
C ASP A 118 1.15 -26.09 -1.05
N SER A 119 0.28 -26.59 -1.93
CA SER A 119 0.59 -26.80 -3.36
C SER A 119 0.76 -25.49 -4.13
N ILE A 120 0.10 -24.41 -3.69
CA ILE A 120 0.13 -23.13 -4.39
C ILE A 120 1.50 -22.47 -4.18
N SER A 121 2.22 -22.34 -5.29
CA SER A 121 3.51 -21.67 -5.38
C SER A 121 3.39 -20.26 -5.97
N TYR A 122 2.33 -20.00 -6.74
CA TYR A 122 2.08 -18.71 -7.38
C TYR A 122 0.62 -18.30 -7.34
N VAL A 123 0.38 -17.00 -7.12
CA VAL A 123 -0.91 -16.33 -7.30
C VAL A 123 -0.71 -15.25 -8.37
N ASN A 124 -1.45 -15.35 -9.47
CA ASN A 124 -1.48 -14.33 -10.52
C ASN A 124 -2.76 -13.53 -10.39
N TYR A 125 -2.65 -12.22 -10.52
CA TYR A 125 -3.78 -11.31 -10.66
C TYR A 125 -3.79 -10.71 -12.05
N GLU A 126 -4.96 -10.68 -12.66
CA GLU A 126 -5.25 -9.95 -13.90
C GLU A 126 -6.43 -9.03 -13.61
N ILE A 127 -6.25 -7.71 -13.72
CA ILE A 127 -7.33 -6.76 -13.52
C ILE A 127 -7.56 -5.99 -14.82
N SER A 128 -8.74 -6.22 -15.41
CA SER A 128 -9.23 -5.47 -16.57
C SER A 128 -9.52 -4.03 -16.14
N VAL A 129 -9.06 -3.07 -16.95
CA VAL A 129 -9.20 -1.64 -16.68
C VAL A 129 -10.15 -1.02 -17.70
N PRO A 130 -11.14 -0.21 -17.26
CA PRO A 130 -12.01 0.55 -18.15
C PRO A 130 -11.25 1.43 -19.15
N GLU A 131 -11.73 1.50 -20.39
CA GLU A 131 -11.14 2.33 -21.45
C GLU A 131 -11.32 3.83 -21.19
N GLU A 132 -12.26 4.19 -20.32
CA GLU A 132 -12.55 5.56 -19.88
C GLU A 132 -11.37 6.18 -19.11
N PHE A 133 -10.50 5.36 -18.52
CA PHE A 133 -9.28 5.84 -17.89
C PHE A 133 -8.21 6.16 -18.95
N PHE A 134 -7.44 7.21 -18.66
CA PHE A 134 -6.30 7.66 -19.44
C PHE A 134 -5.22 6.57 -19.60
N ASP A 135 -4.99 5.78 -18.55
CA ASP A 135 -4.18 4.56 -18.62
C ASP A 135 -5.11 3.35 -18.42
N SER A 136 -5.57 2.80 -19.54
CA SER A 136 -6.48 1.65 -19.58
C SER A 136 -5.75 0.30 -19.67
N LYS A 137 -4.43 0.28 -19.42
CA LYS A 137 -3.67 -0.96 -19.48
C LYS A 137 -4.10 -1.90 -18.36
N PRO A 138 -4.40 -3.18 -18.67
CA PRO A 138 -4.67 -4.17 -17.64
C PRO A 138 -3.51 -4.30 -16.66
N LEU A 139 -3.83 -4.44 -15.38
CA LEU A 139 -2.84 -4.78 -14.36
C LEU A 139 -2.59 -6.27 -14.37
N THR A 140 -1.32 -6.67 -14.48
CA THR A 140 -0.89 -8.05 -14.26
C THR A 140 0.12 -8.09 -13.13
N LEU A 141 -0.11 -8.97 -12.16
CA LEU A 141 0.76 -9.11 -10.98
C LEU A 141 0.96 -10.60 -10.69
N LYS A 142 2.22 -11.00 -10.48
CA LYS A 142 2.59 -12.37 -10.11
C LYS A 142 3.25 -12.37 -8.75
N LEU A 143 2.64 -13.09 -7.81
CA LEU A 143 3.11 -13.23 -6.44
C LEU A 143 3.54 -14.67 -6.19
N ALA A 144 4.78 -14.84 -5.74
CA ALA A 144 5.39 -16.15 -5.55
C ALA A 144 5.56 -16.46 -4.06
N LYS A 145 5.29 -17.71 -3.67
CA LYS A 145 5.54 -18.24 -2.31
C LYS A 145 6.98 -18.00 -1.84
N GLU A 146 7.94 -18.12 -2.75
CA GLU A 146 9.36 -17.86 -2.45
C GLU A 146 9.61 -16.41 -2.03
N ASN A 147 8.91 -15.44 -2.63
CA ASN A 147 9.04 -14.03 -2.26
C ASN A 147 8.55 -13.81 -0.84
N PHE A 148 7.37 -14.33 -0.49
CA PHE A 148 6.86 -14.29 0.89
C PHE A 148 7.82 -14.97 1.86
N THR A 149 8.33 -16.15 1.53
CA THR A 149 9.25 -16.89 2.41
C THR A 149 10.57 -16.14 2.64
N LYS A 150 11.08 -15.47 1.60
CA LYS A 150 12.27 -14.62 1.71
C LYS A 150 12.05 -13.40 2.62
N HIS A 151 10.80 -12.92 2.73
CA HIS A 151 10.46 -11.66 3.37
C HIS A 151 9.96 -11.85 4.80
N LEU A 152 9.09 -12.83 4.99
CA LEU A 152 8.44 -13.17 6.26
C LEU A 152 9.18 -14.29 7.01
N GLY A 153 10.14 -14.95 6.35
CA GLY A 153 10.77 -16.16 6.87
C GLY A 153 9.94 -17.40 6.54
N ASP A 154 10.14 -18.47 7.29
CA ASP A 154 9.38 -19.70 7.08
C ASP A 154 7.88 -19.47 7.33
N ILE A 155 7.07 -19.67 6.30
CA ILE A 155 5.60 -19.55 6.37
C ILE A 155 4.91 -20.90 6.58
N SER A 156 5.66 -22.02 6.60
CA SER A 156 5.09 -23.36 6.80
C SER A 156 4.48 -23.51 8.20
N GLY A 157 3.43 -24.33 8.33
CA GLY A 157 2.77 -24.56 9.61
C GLY A 157 1.88 -23.41 10.11
N ALA A 158 1.80 -22.28 9.38
CA ALA A 158 0.93 -21.17 9.72
C ALA A 158 -0.56 -21.50 9.60
N ARG A 159 -0.90 -22.52 8.81
CA ARG A 159 -2.27 -23.03 8.70
C ARG A 159 -2.75 -23.68 9.99
N GLU A 160 -1.84 -24.31 10.74
CA GLU A 160 -2.15 -25.05 11.96
C GLU A 160 -1.88 -24.26 13.26
N ASP A 161 -1.20 -23.12 13.17
CA ASP A 161 -0.82 -22.28 14.31
C ASP A 161 -1.36 -20.85 14.16
N LYS A 162 -2.39 -20.53 14.95
CA LYS A 162 -3.00 -19.19 15.01
C LYS A 162 -1.99 -18.10 15.33
N SER A 163 -1.07 -18.33 16.26
CA SER A 163 -0.08 -17.30 16.63
C SER A 163 0.84 -17.00 15.46
N ARG A 164 1.22 -18.02 14.68
CA ARG A 164 2.06 -17.84 13.50
C ARG A 164 1.29 -17.20 12.35
N TYR A 165 0.03 -17.58 12.16
CA TYR A 165 -0.88 -16.93 11.23
C TYR A 165 -1.03 -15.43 11.52
N ASP A 166 -1.36 -15.08 12.76
CA ASP A 166 -1.55 -13.69 13.20
C ASP A 166 -0.27 -12.88 12.97
N ILE A 167 0.90 -13.42 13.33
CA ILE A 167 2.20 -12.77 13.09
C ILE A 167 2.47 -12.54 11.59
N LEU A 168 2.22 -13.55 10.75
CA LEU A 168 2.48 -13.42 9.31
C LEU A 168 1.55 -12.39 8.66
N LEU A 169 0.26 -12.37 9.03
CA LEU A 169 -0.67 -11.36 8.57
C LEU A 169 -0.32 -9.98 9.11
N ASP A 170 0.09 -9.84 10.36
CA ASP A 170 0.52 -8.56 10.92
C ASP A 170 1.78 -8.01 10.22
N TYR A 171 2.72 -8.88 9.82
CA TYR A 171 3.86 -8.48 8.99
C TYR A 171 3.46 -8.07 7.56
N ASP A 172 2.46 -8.72 6.97
CA ASP A 172 1.89 -8.33 5.66
C ASP A 172 1.02 -7.06 5.78
N ASN A 173 0.44 -6.80 6.95
CA ASN A 173 -0.28 -5.56 7.23
C ASN A 173 0.64 -4.37 7.47
N ALA A 174 1.86 -4.58 7.97
CA ALA A 174 2.89 -3.54 7.94
C ALA A 174 3.26 -3.14 6.48
N ILE A 175 2.86 -3.95 5.50
CA ILE A 175 2.99 -3.73 4.04
C ILE A 175 1.73 -3.03 3.46
N PHE A 176 0.74 -2.62 4.26
CA PHE A 176 -0.25 -1.59 3.83
C PHE A 176 0.42 -0.26 3.41
N ALA A 177 1.68 -0.06 3.79
CA ALA A 177 2.48 1.10 3.45
C ALA A 177 3.17 1.03 2.08
N ASN A 178 3.10 -0.06 1.30
CA ASN A 178 4.11 -0.29 0.28
C ASN A 178 3.84 0.30 -1.13
N ARG A 179 2.78 1.11 -1.25
CA ARG A 179 2.76 2.24 -2.21
C ARG A 179 2.25 3.47 -1.50
N ILE A 180 3.13 4.14 -0.73
CA ILE A 180 2.78 5.42 -0.14
C ILE A 180 2.70 6.45 -1.27
N HIS A 181 1.52 6.55 -1.86
CA HIS A 181 1.22 7.60 -2.81
C HIS A 181 1.06 8.90 -2.03
N LEU A 182 1.83 9.92 -2.40
CA LEU A 182 1.43 11.28 -2.08
C LEU A 182 0.64 11.81 -3.28
N ASN A 183 -0.69 11.82 -3.15
CA ASN A 183 -1.65 12.20 -4.20
C ASN A 183 -1.37 11.55 -5.57
N GLY A 184 -1.06 10.24 -5.56
CA GLY A 184 -0.81 9.45 -6.78
C GLY A 184 0.61 9.56 -7.36
N VAL A 185 1.50 10.39 -6.78
CA VAL A 185 2.91 10.44 -7.18
C VAL A 185 3.73 9.45 -6.36
N VAL A 186 4.53 8.63 -7.04
CA VAL A 186 5.42 7.62 -6.43
C VAL A 186 6.87 7.84 -6.82
N LEU A 187 7.78 7.16 -6.14
CA LEU A 187 9.16 7.04 -6.62
C LEU A 187 9.15 6.39 -8.01
N GLY A 188 9.90 6.98 -8.96
CA GLY A 188 9.92 6.61 -10.38
C GLY A 188 8.89 7.32 -11.25
N SER A 189 7.92 8.06 -10.69
CA SER A 189 7.01 8.88 -11.51
C SER A 189 7.80 9.90 -12.33
N LYS A 190 7.44 10.05 -13.60
CA LYS A 190 8.07 11.05 -14.48
C LYS A 190 7.66 12.47 -14.09
N GLU A 191 8.49 13.45 -14.44
CA GLU A 191 8.20 14.88 -14.26
C GLU A 191 6.82 15.28 -14.79
N GLU A 192 6.43 14.79 -15.96
CA GLU A 192 5.12 15.06 -16.56
C GLU A 192 3.94 14.65 -15.65
N VAL A 193 4.08 13.54 -14.93
CA VAL A 193 3.06 13.05 -13.99
C VAL A 193 2.97 13.98 -12.79
N LEU A 194 4.13 14.42 -12.26
CA LEU A 194 4.18 15.37 -11.15
C LEU A 194 3.52 16.71 -11.53
N ILE A 195 3.92 17.31 -12.65
CA ILE A 195 3.40 18.60 -13.11
C ILE A 195 1.90 18.49 -13.43
N LYS A 196 1.45 17.39 -14.03
CA LYS A 196 0.02 17.16 -14.26
C LYS A 196 -0.77 17.12 -12.95
N ARG A 197 -0.23 16.47 -11.91
CA ARG A 197 -0.91 16.28 -10.61
C ARG A 197 -0.90 17.53 -9.74
N TYR A 198 0.23 18.20 -9.63
CA TYR A 198 0.43 19.31 -8.70
C TYR A 198 0.53 20.69 -9.39
N LYS A 199 0.40 20.74 -10.72
CA LYS A 199 0.74 21.90 -11.56
C LYS A 199 2.23 22.21 -11.47
N GLU A 200 2.63 23.35 -12.04
CA GLU A 200 4.00 23.86 -11.87
C GLU A 200 4.30 24.10 -10.39
N PRO A 201 5.51 23.74 -9.91
CA PRO A 201 5.90 23.96 -8.53
C PRO A 201 5.94 25.45 -8.19
N ASN A 202 5.66 25.76 -6.93
CA ASN A 202 5.83 27.13 -6.41
C ASN A 202 7.29 27.57 -6.51
N GLU A 203 8.22 26.64 -6.26
CA GLU A 203 9.67 26.89 -6.38
C GLU A 203 10.38 25.69 -7.02
N LYS A 204 11.34 26.00 -7.89
CA LYS A 204 12.25 25.01 -8.49
C LYS A 204 13.70 25.38 -8.14
N ASP A 205 14.37 24.51 -7.40
CA ASP A 205 15.76 24.68 -6.97
C ASP A 205 16.59 23.46 -7.39
N GLY A 206 17.25 23.60 -8.54
CA GLY A 206 17.89 22.49 -9.23
C GLY A 206 16.88 21.38 -9.55
N ASN A 207 17.09 20.22 -8.92
CA ASN A 207 16.27 19.03 -9.07
C ASN A 207 15.11 18.94 -8.06
N ASN A 208 14.93 19.94 -7.21
CA ASN A 208 13.87 19.96 -6.19
C ASN A 208 12.67 20.80 -6.66
N TYR A 209 11.52 20.16 -6.68
CA TYR A 209 10.22 20.74 -7.07
C TYR A 209 9.41 20.89 -5.79
N LYS A 210 9.21 22.13 -5.35
CA LYS A 210 8.57 22.44 -4.07
C LYS A 210 7.16 22.97 -4.28
N TYR A 211 6.24 22.38 -3.53
CA TYR A 211 4.83 22.73 -3.50
C TYR A 211 4.47 23.17 -2.10
N LEU A 212 3.91 24.37 -2.00
CA LEU A 212 3.62 25.04 -0.75
C LEU A 212 2.11 25.00 -0.51
N SER A 213 1.71 24.53 0.67
CA SER A 213 0.35 24.71 1.21
C SER A 213 0.41 25.48 2.53
N GLU A 214 -0.75 25.85 3.06
CA GLU A 214 -0.83 26.53 4.36
C GLU A 214 -0.29 25.68 5.52
N ASP A 215 -0.33 24.34 5.36
CA ASP A 215 -0.06 23.39 6.45
C ASP A 215 1.23 22.59 6.26
N SER A 216 1.79 22.59 5.04
CA SER A 216 2.95 21.77 4.72
C SER A 216 3.74 22.30 3.53
N THR A 217 4.99 21.86 3.43
CA THR A 217 5.80 21.94 2.22
C THR A 217 6.05 20.52 1.71
N ILE A 218 5.69 20.27 0.46
CA ILE A 218 5.98 19.02 -0.23
C ILE A 218 7.14 19.26 -1.20
N THR A 219 8.18 18.46 -1.11
CA THR A 219 9.33 18.53 -2.03
C THR A 219 9.49 17.20 -2.76
N PHE A 220 9.47 17.26 -4.08
CA PHE A 220 9.83 16.15 -4.95
C PHE A 220 11.24 16.39 -5.49
N ARG A 221 12.17 15.46 -5.22
CA ARG A 221 13.48 15.45 -5.86
C ARG A 221 13.41 14.58 -7.09
N LEU A 222 13.82 15.14 -8.23
CA LEU A 222 13.76 14.48 -9.52
C LEU A 222 15.17 14.23 -10.07
N GLU A 223 15.45 13.01 -10.48
CA GLU A 223 16.73 12.63 -11.07
C GLU A 223 16.51 11.73 -12.28
N LYS A 224 17.53 11.66 -13.13
CA LYS A 224 17.56 10.69 -14.21
C LYS A 224 17.85 9.31 -13.61
N GLU A 225 17.14 8.27 -14.06
CA GLU A 225 17.44 6.91 -13.61
C GLU A 225 18.82 6.46 -14.09
N LYS A 226 19.22 6.91 -15.29
CA LYS A 226 20.57 6.78 -15.84
C LYS A 226 21.08 8.10 -16.38
N PRO A 227 22.40 8.36 -16.36
CA PRO A 227 22.97 9.62 -16.86
C PRO A 227 22.51 10.01 -18.28
N GLU A 228 22.35 9.00 -19.14
CA GLU A 228 21.92 9.10 -20.53
C GLU A 228 20.41 9.36 -20.73
N ASP A 229 19.58 9.20 -19.69
CA ASP A 229 18.14 9.36 -19.84
C ASP A 229 17.77 10.83 -20.09
N ASN A 230 16.74 11.05 -20.89
CA ASN A 230 16.23 12.39 -21.18
C ASN A 230 15.10 12.81 -20.23
N LEU A 231 14.56 11.86 -19.45
CA LEU A 231 13.41 12.09 -18.58
C LEU A 231 13.85 12.09 -17.13
N LEU A 232 13.31 13.05 -16.39
CA LEU A 232 13.46 13.13 -14.94
C LEU A 232 12.36 12.29 -14.27
N THR A 233 12.76 11.59 -13.21
CA THR A 233 11.89 10.72 -12.41
C THR A 233 12.02 11.09 -10.94
N VAL A 234 10.94 10.95 -10.18
CA VAL A 234 10.91 11.24 -8.75
C VAL A 234 11.76 10.22 -7.98
N THR A 235 12.79 10.65 -7.26
CA THR A 235 13.67 9.77 -6.47
C THR A 235 13.60 10.02 -4.96
N LYS A 236 13.03 11.16 -4.53
CA LYS A 236 12.65 11.42 -3.14
C LYS A 236 11.35 12.21 -3.09
N ILE A 237 10.48 11.86 -2.15
CA ILE A 237 9.31 12.63 -1.75
C ILE A 237 9.52 13.02 -0.29
N SER A 238 9.37 14.30 0.03
CA SER A 238 9.53 14.83 1.37
C SER A 238 8.35 15.73 1.72
N VAL A 239 7.78 15.52 2.90
CA VAL A 239 6.73 16.37 3.44
C VAL A 239 7.23 16.95 4.75
N ARG A 240 7.31 18.27 4.79
CA ARG A 240 7.62 19.04 5.98
C ARG A 240 6.35 19.71 6.49
N PRO A 241 5.75 19.27 7.61
CA PRO A 241 4.66 19.99 8.25
C PRO A 241 5.09 21.41 8.68
N LEU A 242 4.24 22.40 8.41
CA LEU A 242 4.42 23.80 8.84
C LEU A 242 3.56 24.14 10.07
N LYS A 243 2.47 23.39 10.29
CA LYS A 243 1.66 23.42 11.50
C LYS A 243 1.75 22.06 12.21
N LYS A 244 1.17 21.94 13.41
CA LYS A 244 1.03 20.62 14.07
C LYS A 244 0.45 19.63 13.07
N ILE A 245 0.97 18.40 13.05
CA ILE A 245 0.46 17.34 12.18
C ILE A 245 -0.98 17.05 12.63
N ILE A 246 -1.95 17.67 11.96
CA ILE A 246 -3.37 17.41 12.15
C ILE A 246 -3.69 16.19 11.28
N TYR A 247 -4.70 15.42 11.70
CA TYR A 247 -5.18 14.15 11.12
C TYR A 247 -5.26 14.09 9.59
N GLU A 248 -5.26 15.22 8.89
CA GLU A 248 -5.49 15.38 7.45
C GLU A 248 -4.21 15.39 6.61
N GLN A 249 -3.02 15.22 7.21
CA GLN A 249 -1.80 15.09 6.40
C GLN A 249 -1.73 13.68 5.76
N PHE A 250 -1.89 13.66 4.44
CA PHE A 250 -2.23 12.48 3.62
C PHE A 250 -1.32 11.25 3.77
N PHE A 251 -0.03 11.42 4.06
CA PHE A 251 0.95 10.33 3.98
C PHE A 251 1.03 9.46 5.26
N PRO A 252 1.08 10.03 6.49
CA PRO A 252 0.92 9.24 7.71
C PRO A 252 -0.42 8.49 7.73
N LEU A 253 -1.51 9.13 7.25
CA LEU A 253 -2.82 8.50 7.12
C LEU A 253 -2.81 7.34 6.11
N SER A 254 -2.12 7.50 4.97
CA SER A 254 -1.99 6.46 3.94
C SER A 254 -1.29 5.18 4.44
N ILE A 255 -0.55 5.25 5.54
CA ILE A 255 0.10 4.08 6.16
C ILE A 255 -0.53 3.70 7.52
N GLY A 256 -1.67 4.30 7.90
CA GLY A 256 -2.35 4.05 9.18
C GLY A 256 -1.65 4.65 10.41
N LEU A 257 -0.61 5.45 10.20
CA LEU A 257 0.18 6.05 11.27
C LEU A 257 -0.40 7.42 11.66
N LEU A 258 -1.22 7.43 12.69
CA LEU A 258 -1.89 8.64 13.17
C LEU A 258 -1.21 9.23 14.42
N PRO A 259 -1.18 10.57 14.56
CA PRO A 259 -0.78 11.22 15.80
C PRO A 259 -1.77 10.89 16.93
N GLU A 260 -1.37 11.16 18.18
CA GLU A 260 -2.30 11.16 19.30
C GLU A 260 -3.39 12.24 19.10
N GLN A 261 -4.56 12.06 19.71
CA GLN A 261 -5.67 13.03 19.60
C GLN A 261 -5.20 14.46 19.89
N ASN A 262 -5.28 15.33 18.87
CA ASN A 262 -4.85 16.74 18.90
C ASN A 262 -3.33 16.94 19.13
N GLY A 263 -2.52 15.90 18.90
CA GLY A 263 -1.08 15.84 19.16
C GLY A 263 -0.20 15.92 17.92
N VAL A 264 1.10 15.73 18.12
CA VAL A 264 2.10 15.57 17.05
C VAL A 264 2.44 14.09 16.93
N LEU A 265 2.82 13.63 15.74
CA LEU A 265 3.31 12.27 15.58
C LEU A 265 4.66 12.12 16.28
N SER A 266 4.73 11.28 17.31
CA SER A 266 5.95 11.05 18.10
C SER A 266 6.75 9.86 17.58
N LYS A 267 8.06 9.87 17.81
CA LYS A 267 8.97 8.76 17.49
C LYS A 267 8.55 7.44 18.13
N SER A 268 8.12 7.47 19.40
CA SER A 268 7.64 6.27 20.09
C SER A 268 6.42 5.66 19.40
N ARG A 269 5.51 6.49 18.86
CA ARG A 269 4.38 6.05 18.05
C ARG A 269 4.83 5.43 16.73
N VAL A 270 5.78 6.06 16.05
CA VAL A 270 6.34 5.54 14.79
C VAL A 270 7.02 4.19 15.01
N VAL A 271 7.90 4.08 16.00
CA VAL A 271 8.63 2.83 16.34
C VAL A 271 7.66 1.76 16.85
N GLY A 272 6.66 2.14 17.66
CA GLY A 272 5.66 1.20 18.15
C GLY A 272 4.80 0.61 17.02
N TYR A 273 4.57 1.37 15.94
CA TYR A 273 3.78 0.93 14.79
C TYR A 273 4.60 0.19 13.74
N LEU A 274 5.77 0.73 13.36
CA LEU A 274 6.62 0.19 12.29
C LEU A 274 7.72 -0.77 12.79
N GLY A 275 7.87 -0.92 14.10
CA GLY A 275 8.94 -1.69 14.71
C GLY A 275 10.30 -0.99 14.68
N GLU A 276 11.36 -1.79 14.71
CA GLU A 276 12.74 -1.29 14.68
C GLU A 276 13.13 -0.85 13.25
N PRO A 277 13.61 0.39 13.07
CA PRO A 277 14.05 0.86 11.76
C PRO A 277 15.27 0.11 11.28
N ARG A 278 15.40 -0.01 9.95
CA ARG A 278 16.51 -0.70 9.30
C ARG A 278 17.81 0.09 9.40
N ILE A 279 17.74 1.41 9.23
CA ILE A 279 18.88 2.33 9.34
C ILE A 279 18.49 3.44 10.31
N LYS A 280 19.39 3.75 11.23
CA LYS A 280 19.26 4.86 12.18
C LYS A 280 20.43 5.82 11.93
N THR A 281 20.12 7.06 11.61
CA THR A 281 21.07 8.18 11.76
C THR A 281 20.73 8.94 13.05
N SER A 282 21.39 10.08 13.31
CA SER A 282 21.19 10.87 14.53
C SER A 282 19.72 11.20 14.81
N ASP A 283 19.03 11.69 13.79
CA ASP A 283 17.71 12.30 13.85
C ASP A 283 16.76 11.72 12.78
N THR A 284 17.24 10.88 11.87
CA THR A 284 16.42 10.27 10.81
C THR A 284 16.42 8.75 10.91
N TYR A 285 15.24 8.16 10.96
CA TYR A 285 15.05 6.71 10.97
C TYR A 285 14.48 6.26 9.63
N TYR A 286 15.05 5.20 9.06
CA TYR A 286 14.65 4.64 7.78
C TYR A 286 14.09 3.24 7.96
N TYR A 287 12.87 3.06 7.50
CA TYR A 287 12.07 1.85 7.50
C TYR A 287 12.01 1.33 6.07
N ARG A 288 12.33 0.05 5.89
CA ARG A 288 12.26 -0.57 4.57
C ARG A 288 10.81 -0.92 4.28
N LEU A 289 10.28 -0.47 3.15
CA LEU A 289 8.87 -0.68 2.83
C LEU A 289 8.57 -2.10 2.35
N THR A 290 9.49 -2.74 1.61
CA THR A 290 9.56 -4.19 1.35
C THR A 290 10.93 -4.60 0.83
N SER A 291 11.16 -5.89 0.66
CA SER A 291 12.40 -6.50 0.17
C SER A 291 12.53 -6.63 -1.36
N GLY A 292 11.51 -6.19 -2.11
CA GLY A 292 11.52 -6.16 -3.58
C GLY A 292 11.93 -4.82 -4.19
N LEU A 293 11.73 -3.71 -3.46
CA LEU A 293 12.08 -2.37 -3.89
C LEU A 293 13.15 -1.79 -2.97
N SER A 294 14.09 -1.07 -3.55
CA SER A 294 15.12 -0.31 -2.83
C SER A 294 14.56 0.96 -2.19
N ASP A 295 13.29 1.00 -1.79
CA ASP A 295 12.65 2.23 -1.32
C ASP A 295 12.44 2.20 0.19
N TYR A 296 12.73 3.32 0.84
CA TYR A 296 12.61 3.48 2.28
C TYR A 296 11.64 4.59 2.62
N LEU A 297 10.83 4.33 3.64
CA LEU A 297 10.11 5.32 4.40
C LEU A 297 11.06 5.92 5.43
N TYR A 298 11.11 7.23 5.53
CA TYR A 298 11.91 7.89 6.55
C TYR A 298 11.11 8.88 7.37
N PHE A 299 11.56 9.08 8.59
CA PHE A 299 11.06 10.07 9.52
C PHE A 299 12.26 10.79 10.14
N THR A 300 12.23 12.11 10.10
CA THR A 300 13.18 12.97 10.81
C THR A 300 12.48 13.57 12.02
N TYR A 301 13.18 13.56 13.16
CA TYR A 301 12.66 13.98 14.45
C TYR A 301 13.36 15.23 14.97
N ASP A 302 12.64 16.04 15.75
CA ASP A 302 13.24 17.10 16.57
C ASP A 302 13.83 16.55 17.89
N ASP A 303 14.43 17.44 18.69
CA ASP A 303 15.00 17.10 20.00
C ASP A 303 13.97 16.59 21.02
N ASN A 304 12.68 16.86 20.79
CA ASN A 304 11.58 16.34 21.60
C ASN A 304 11.01 15.03 21.04
N GLU A 305 11.69 14.43 20.06
CA GLU A 305 11.31 13.22 19.35
C GLU A 305 9.96 13.34 18.60
N ASN A 306 9.59 14.54 18.17
CA ASN A 306 8.43 14.77 17.30
C ASN A 306 8.84 14.70 15.83
N VAL A 307 7.99 14.13 14.99
CA VAL A 307 8.20 14.11 13.53
C VAL A 307 8.12 15.53 12.97
N ILE A 308 9.18 15.96 12.29
CA ILE A 308 9.29 17.27 11.62
C ILE A 308 9.45 17.17 10.10
N GLU A 309 9.83 16.00 9.59
CA GLU A 309 9.84 15.67 8.17
C GLU A 309 9.60 14.17 8.02
N TYR A 310 8.85 13.78 7.00
CA TYR A 310 8.70 12.37 6.64
C TYR A 310 8.57 12.23 5.12
N GLY A 311 8.80 11.02 4.61
CA GLY A 311 8.52 10.73 3.21
C GLY A 311 9.18 9.45 2.71
N MET A 312 9.36 9.35 1.39
CA MET A 312 9.97 8.19 0.73
C MET A 312 11.27 8.56 0.03
N VAL A 313 12.22 7.63 0.00
CA VAL A 313 13.51 7.82 -0.66
C VAL A 313 14.05 6.50 -1.22
N ARG A 314 14.66 6.55 -2.41
CA ARG A 314 15.41 5.42 -2.98
C ARG A 314 16.68 5.16 -2.15
N GLU A 315 17.05 3.89 -1.97
CA GLU A 315 18.16 3.38 -1.14
C GLU A 315 19.49 4.02 -1.50
N GLU A 316 19.71 4.22 -2.79
CA GLU A 316 20.93 4.82 -3.35
C GLU A 316 21.21 6.22 -2.80
N LEU A 317 20.17 6.91 -2.31
CA LEU A 317 20.24 8.26 -1.78
C LEU A 317 20.30 8.30 -0.25
N ILE A 318 20.24 7.15 0.43
CA ILE A 318 20.31 7.08 1.88
C ILE A 318 21.79 7.13 2.30
N PRO A 319 22.17 7.98 3.27
CA PRO A 319 23.51 7.96 3.85
C PRO A 319 23.84 6.57 4.38
N LYS A 320 24.88 5.94 3.83
CA LYS A 320 25.38 4.67 4.35
C LYS A 320 26.20 4.98 5.60
N ASN A 321 25.73 4.50 6.76
CA ASN A 321 26.53 4.52 7.97
C ASN A 321 27.84 3.74 7.69
N HIS A 322 28.98 4.42 7.78
CA HIS A 322 30.30 3.80 7.74
C HIS A 322 30.71 3.32 9.13
#